data_AF-B6VDZ9-F1
#
_entry.id   AF-B6VDZ9-F1
#
_cell.length_a   1.000
_cell.length_b   1.000
_cell.length_c   1.000
_cell.angle_alpha   90.00
_cell.angle_beta   90.00
_cell.angle_gamma   90.00
#
_symmetry.space_group_name_H-M   'P 1'
#
loop_
_entity.id
_entity.type
_entity.pdbx_description
1 polymer ?
#
loop_
_entity_poly.entity_id
_entity_poly.type
_entity_poly.pdbx_seq_one_letter_code
_entity_poly.pdbx_strand_id
1 'polypeptide(L)'
;ALHMPYGGGSTGGALQIDPYTLERIEVLKGPASVLYGQNEPGGIVNMVSKRPTATPIREVVLGGGSQDRRYGAFDVGGALDEQGTYLYRLTGVGRDINSEIDYAEQKRFMLAPSFTWNPNEQTSLTFYGQYQKDNDVPEAQGLPAYGTVFSTPNGRIKRSTFIGEPGLNSYDRDQFVFGYEFSHELNDVWTFKQNTRYAYLDDQYVAPLHGYRFVPNPNTGADDRRYATRYGVDWSQTNKAFGMDNMAQAKFKTGAIDHTALIGIDYYHFKSKFFGLYSNQEPTTIIDLYKPVYGS
;
A
#
# COMPACT_ATOMS: atom_id res chain seq x y z
N ALA A 1 -6.11 -6.70 16.36
CA ALA A 1 -5.14 -6.41 15.27
C ALA A 1 -5.45 -5.04 14.67
N LEU A 2 -4.45 -4.29 14.21
CA LEU A 2 -4.65 -2.89 13.81
C LEU A 2 -4.98 -2.75 12.32
N HIS A 3 -6.16 -2.20 12.02
CA HIS A 3 -6.63 -1.95 10.66
C HIS A 3 -5.78 -0.92 9.92
N MET A 4 -5.50 -1.18 8.65
CA MET A 4 -4.94 -0.19 7.74
C MET A 4 -5.99 0.85 7.38
N PRO A 5 -5.58 2.13 7.18
CA PRO A 5 -6.46 3.11 6.56
C PRO A 5 -7.01 2.56 5.24
N TYR A 6 -8.34 2.62 5.11
CA TYR A 6 -9.02 2.34 3.87
C TYR A 6 -8.84 3.54 2.93
N GLY A 7 -8.52 3.29 1.66
CA GLY A 7 -8.48 4.33 0.64
C GLY A 7 -9.87 4.91 0.42
N GLY A 8 -10.10 6.13 0.91
CA GLY A 8 -11.34 6.84 0.64
C GLY A 8 -11.25 7.58 -0.70
N GLY A 9 -11.74 6.98 -1.78
CA GLY A 9 -11.74 7.61 -3.12
C GLY A 9 -11.63 6.60 -4.25
N SER A 10 -11.97 7.00 -5.48
CA SER A 10 -11.96 6.13 -6.67
C SER A 10 -10.55 5.70 -7.11
N THR A 11 -9.49 6.33 -6.59
CA THR A 11 -8.09 6.14 -7.01
C THR A 11 -7.16 6.71 -5.93
N GLY A 12 -6.70 5.92 -4.97
CA GLY A 12 -5.71 6.36 -3.97
C GLY A 12 -6.14 6.29 -2.51
N GLY A 13 -5.34 6.87 -1.61
CA GLY A 13 -5.67 6.98 -0.20
C GLY A 13 -5.39 5.74 0.69
N ALA A 14 -4.90 4.63 0.14
CA ALA A 14 -4.51 3.45 0.91
C ALA A 14 -2.98 3.37 1.07
N LEU A 15 -2.52 2.83 2.19
CA LEU A 15 -1.10 2.50 2.33
C LEU A 15 -0.73 1.39 1.35
N GLN A 16 0.44 1.50 0.74
CA GLN A 16 1.04 0.45 -0.07
C GLN A 16 2.22 -0.15 0.68
N ILE A 17 2.12 -1.44 0.98
CA ILE A 17 3.14 -2.15 1.74
C ILE A 17 4.08 -2.86 0.77
N ASP A 18 5.38 -2.60 0.91
CA ASP A 18 6.39 -3.35 0.19
C ASP A 18 6.57 -4.75 0.82
N PRO A 19 6.41 -5.86 0.06
CA PRO A 19 6.54 -7.21 0.60
C PRO A 19 7.89 -7.49 1.25
N TYR A 20 8.97 -6.79 0.87
CA TYR A 20 10.28 -6.98 1.49
C TYR A 20 10.33 -6.57 2.96
N THR A 21 9.38 -5.75 3.42
CA THR A 21 9.22 -5.38 4.85
C THR A 21 8.48 -6.44 5.65
N LEU A 22 7.92 -7.45 4.99
CA LEU A 22 7.09 -8.47 5.62
C LEU A 22 7.92 -9.71 5.94
N GLU A 23 7.64 -10.27 7.11
CA GLU A 23 8.11 -11.59 7.50
C GLU A 23 7.18 -12.67 6.91
N ARG A 24 5.87 -12.40 6.90
CA ARG A 24 4.85 -13.30 6.33
C ARG A 24 3.55 -12.58 6.03
N ILE A 25 2.72 -13.25 5.23
CA ILE A 25 1.34 -12.86 4.91
C ILE A 25 0.42 -14.01 5.31
N GLU A 26 -0.56 -13.75 6.15
CA GLU A 26 -1.54 -14.72 6.62
C GLU A 26 -2.91 -14.40 6.02
N VAL A 27 -3.62 -15.41 5.51
CA VAL A 27 -4.94 -15.24 4.88
C VAL A 27 -5.97 -16.03 5.66
N LEU A 28 -6.93 -15.32 6.26
CA LEU A 28 -8.08 -15.91 6.94
C LEU A 28 -9.31 -15.71 6.06
N LYS A 29 -9.94 -16.80 5.64
CA LYS A 29 -11.09 -16.78 4.74
C LYS A 29 -12.40 -16.81 5.53
N GLY A 30 -13.38 -16.05 5.07
CA GLY A 30 -14.71 -15.97 5.67
C GLY A 30 -14.78 -15.00 6.86
N PRO A 31 -15.92 -14.95 7.56
CA PRO A 31 -16.17 -13.96 8.60
C PRO A 31 -15.16 -14.04 9.74
N ALA A 32 -14.36 -12.98 9.91
CA ALA A 32 -13.30 -12.88 10.92
C ALA A 32 -13.58 -11.80 11.98
N SER A 33 -14.81 -11.28 12.06
CA SER A 33 -15.14 -10.09 12.85
C SER A 33 -14.98 -10.26 14.36
N VAL A 34 -15.05 -11.48 14.88
CA VAL A 34 -14.95 -11.76 16.33
C VAL A 34 -13.61 -11.31 16.93
N LEU A 35 -12.51 -11.49 16.20
CA LEU A 35 -11.16 -11.13 16.66
C LEU A 35 -10.62 -9.85 16.02
N TYR A 36 -11.19 -9.44 14.88
CA TYR A 36 -10.65 -8.38 14.04
C TYR A 36 -11.62 -7.23 13.84
N GLY A 37 -12.76 -7.19 14.54
CA GLY A 37 -13.72 -6.09 14.43
C GLY A 37 -14.37 -5.97 13.03
N GLN A 38 -14.56 -4.73 12.56
CA GLN A 38 -15.14 -4.46 11.24
C GLN A 38 -14.24 -5.02 10.13
N ASN A 39 -14.72 -6.01 9.39
CA ASN A 39 -14.03 -6.60 8.23
C ASN A 39 -15.02 -6.94 7.13
N GLU A 40 -14.51 -7.07 5.91
CA GLU A 40 -15.30 -7.55 4.79
C GLU A 40 -15.68 -9.04 4.97
N PRO A 41 -16.85 -9.48 4.47
CA PRO A 41 -17.29 -10.87 4.61
C PRO A 41 -16.37 -11.90 3.96
N GLY A 42 -15.54 -11.49 3.01
CA GLY A 42 -14.59 -12.36 2.30
C GLY A 42 -13.43 -12.86 3.19
N GLY A 43 -13.12 -12.14 4.27
CA GLY A 43 -12.03 -12.45 5.19
C GLY A 43 -11.00 -11.33 5.28
N ILE A 44 -9.81 -11.68 5.76
CA ILE A 44 -8.72 -10.72 6.01
C ILE A 44 -7.38 -11.23 5.47
N VAL A 45 -6.55 -10.29 5.07
CA VAL A 45 -5.13 -10.49 4.80
C VAL A 45 -4.34 -9.78 5.90
N ASN A 46 -3.67 -10.56 6.75
CA ASN A 46 -2.83 -10.03 7.81
C ASN A 46 -1.37 -10.00 7.33
N MET A 47 -0.80 -8.81 7.26
CA MET A 47 0.59 -8.58 6.84
C MET A 47 1.45 -8.39 8.08
N VAL A 48 2.33 -9.35 8.35
CA VAL A 48 3.19 -9.32 9.53
C VAL A 48 4.55 -8.80 9.13
N SER A 49 4.87 -7.59 9.59
CA SER A 49 6.14 -6.95 9.34
C SER A 49 7.30 -7.63 10.08
N LYS A 50 8.48 -7.50 9.50
CA LYS A 50 9.76 -7.84 10.12
C LYS A 50 9.93 -7.11 11.47
N ARG A 51 10.49 -7.80 12.45
CA ARG A 51 10.79 -7.28 13.81
C ARG A 51 12.24 -7.60 14.20
N PRO A 52 12.83 -6.86 15.16
CA PRO A 52 14.16 -7.17 15.68
C PRO A 52 14.24 -8.59 16.26
N THR A 53 15.39 -9.23 16.10
CA THR A 53 15.70 -10.56 16.64
C THR A 53 17.08 -10.54 17.29
N ALA A 54 17.31 -11.41 18.27
CA ALA A 54 18.64 -11.56 18.87
C ALA A 54 19.67 -12.12 17.88
N THR A 55 19.23 -13.02 16.98
CA THR A 55 20.08 -13.55 15.91
C THR A 55 20.44 -12.44 14.93
N PRO A 56 21.74 -12.22 14.64
CA PRO A 56 22.18 -11.22 13.67
C PRO A 56 21.62 -11.47 12.26
N ILE A 57 21.12 -10.41 11.64
CA ILE A 57 20.64 -10.38 10.26
C ILE A 57 21.52 -9.42 9.47
N ARG A 58 22.02 -9.87 8.31
CA ARG A 58 22.84 -9.08 7.39
C ARG A 58 22.53 -9.51 5.96
N GLU A 59 21.58 -8.85 5.35
CA GLU A 59 21.15 -9.13 3.98
C GLU A 59 21.28 -7.89 3.09
N VAL A 60 21.76 -8.10 1.87
CA VAL A 60 21.70 -7.14 0.77
C VAL A 60 21.18 -7.87 -0.45
N VAL A 61 20.18 -7.30 -1.10
CA VAL A 61 19.59 -7.81 -2.33
C VAL A 61 19.79 -6.77 -3.43
N LEU A 62 20.28 -7.22 -4.57
CA LEU A 62 20.38 -6.42 -5.80
C LEU A 62 19.72 -7.19 -6.92
N GLY A 63 18.94 -6.51 -7.76
CA GLY A 63 18.21 -7.13 -8.84
C GLY A 63 18.03 -6.21 -10.03
N GLY A 64 18.00 -6.81 -11.21
CA GLY A 64 17.60 -6.17 -12.45
C GLY A 64 16.66 -7.05 -13.25
N GLY A 65 16.03 -6.51 -14.29
CA GLY A 65 15.12 -7.28 -15.14
C GLY A 65 14.61 -6.51 -16.34
N SER A 66 13.60 -7.08 -16.99
CA SER A 66 12.87 -6.43 -18.08
C SER A 66 12.31 -5.07 -17.67
N GLN A 67 12.02 -4.22 -18.66
CA GLN A 67 11.54 -2.85 -18.47
C GLN A 67 12.52 -1.98 -17.65
N ASP A 68 13.82 -2.14 -17.91
CA ASP A 68 14.90 -1.42 -17.22
C ASP A 68 14.83 -1.49 -15.69
N ARG A 69 14.22 -2.56 -15.15
CA ARG A 69 14.04 -2.74 -13.71
C ARG A 69 15.38 -2.70 -13.00
N ARG A 70 15.45 -1.88 -11.95
CA ARG A 70 16.54 -1.79 -10.97
C ARG A 70 15.94 -1.90 -9.58
N TYR A 71 16.47 -2.80 -8.77
CA TYR A 71 15.99 -3.07 -7.43
C TYR A 71 17.17 -3.26 -6.49
N GLY A 72 17.12 -2.61 -5.33
CA GLY A 72 18.07 -2.79 -4.26
C GLY A 72 17.35 -2.81 -2.93
N ALA A 73 17.77 -3.68 -2.03
CA ALA A 73 17.23 -3.74 -0.69
C ALA A 73 18.30 -4.19 0.31
N PHE A 74 18.10 -3.86 1.57
CA PHE A 74 18.93 -4.36 2.65
C PHE A 74 18.09 -4.61 3.90
N ASP A 75 18.55 -5.54 4.73
CA ASP A 75 17.96 -5.88 6.01
C ASP A 75 19.07 -6.18 6.99
N VAL A 76 19.24 -5.33 8.00
CA VAL A 76 20.27 -5.47 9.01
C VAL A 76 19.64 -5.41 10.39
N GLY A 77 20.05 -6.29 11.28
CA GLY A 77 19.50 -6.34 12.63
C GLY A 77 20.25 -7.29 13.54
N GLY A 78 19.86 -7.32 14.81
CA GLY A 78 20.48 -8.15 15.83
C GLY A 78 20.35 -7.55 17.23
N ALA A 79 21.00 -8.18 18.18
CA ALA A 79 21.22 -7.60 19.50
C ALA A 79 22.31 -6.52 19.48
N LEU A 80 22.13 -5.49 20.31
CA LEU A 80 23.10 -4.41 20.56
C LEU A 80 23.93 -4.67 21.82
N ASP A 81 23.50 -5.62 22.66
CA ASP A 81 24.13 -6.07 23.89
C ASP A 81 24.16 -7.60 23.96
N GLU A 82 25.08 -8.15 24.75
CA GLU A 82 25.22 -9.61 24.90
C GLU A 82 23.99 -10.26 25.56
N GLN A 83 23.26 -9.49 26.37
CA GLN A 83 22.09 -9.97 27.11
C GLN A 83 20.80 -9.97 26.26
N GLY A 84 20.81 -9.36 25.06
CA GLY A 84 19.62 -9.24 24.20
C GLY A 84 18.54 -8.30 24.75
N THR A 85 18.93 -7.39 25.65
CA THR A 85 18.09 -6.35 26.24
C THR A 85 17.64 -5.35 25.18
N TYR A 86 18.50 -5.08 24.20
CA TYR A 86 18.31 -4.08 23.17
C TYR A 86 18.51 -4.73 21.81
N LEU A 87 17.44 -4.78 21.01
CA LEU A 87 17.47 -5.33 19.66
C LEU A 87 17.14 -4.24 18.67
N TYR A 88 17.73 -4.30 17.48
CA TYR A 88 17.41 -3.39 16.38
C TYR A 88 17.19 -4.14 15.08
N ARG A 89 16.45 -3.52 14.18
CA ARG A 89 16.39 -3.91 12.76
C ARG A 89 16.12 -2.70 11.89
N LEU A 90 16.85 -2.60 10.79
CA LEU A 90 16.71 -1.56 9.79
C LEU A 90 16.56 -2.24 8.43
N THR A 91 15.41 -2.05 7.81
CA THR A 91 15.11 -2.57 6.47
C THR A 91 14.96 -1.41 5.50
N GLY A 92 15.52 -1.51 4.30
CA GLY A 92 15.41 -0.48 3.26
C GLY A 92 15.20 -1.07 1.88
N VAL A 93 14.46 -0.36 1.03
CA VAL A 93 14.19 -0.73 -0.36
C VAL A 93 14.32 0.50 -1.25
N GLY A 94 15.00 0.33 -2.39
CA GLY A 94 15.01 1.23 -3.53
C GLY A 94 14.58 0.47 -4.79
N ARG A 95 13.66 1.03 -5.56
CA ARG A 95 13.19 0.44 -6.81
C ARG A 95 12.97 1.51 -7.86
N ASP A 96 13.37 1.21 -9.09
CA ASP A 96 13.13 2.02 -10.28
C ASP A 96 12.80 1.06 -11.42
N ILE A 97 11.63 1.20 -12.05
CA ILE A 97 11.14 0.26 -13.06
C ILE A 97 10.21 0.97 -14.04
N ASN A 98 10.39 0.68 -15.34
CA ASN A 98 9.44 1.09 -16.37
C ASN A 98 8.28 0.06 -16.46
N SER A 99 7.14 0.46 -16.99
CA SER A 99 6.03 -0.46 -17.24
C SER A 99 6.13 -1.13 -18.62
N GLU A 100 5.28 -2.12 -18.88
CA GLU A 100 4.96 -2.57 -20.25
C GLU A 100 4.17 -1.49 -21.01
N ILE A 101 3.51 -0.58 -20.27
CA ILE A 101 2.85 0.61 -20.82
C ILE A 101 3.90 1.69 -21.09
N ASP A 102 3.87 2.25 -22.31
CA ASP A 102 4.78 3.31 -22.74
C ASP A 102 4.71 4.50 -21.76
N TYR A 103 5.84 5.14 -21.45
CA TYR A 103 5.97 6.31 -20.54
C TYR A 103 5.61 6.08 -19.06
N ALA A 104 5.05 4.94 -18.67
CA ALA A 104 4.75 4.65 -17.27
C ALA A 104 6.01 4.18 -16.53
N GLU A 105 6.24 4.75 -15.34
CA GLU A 105 7.42 4.54 -14.52
C GLU A 105 6.99 4.39 -13.06
N GLN A 106 7.72 3.59 -12.28
CA GLN A 106 7.51 3.48 -10.83
C GLN A 106 8.82 3.60 -10.08
N LYS A 107 8.90 4.58 -9.16
CA LYS A 107 10.08 4.80 -8.32
C LYS A 107 9.69 4.76 -6.86
N ARG A 108 10.36 3.90 -6.09
CA ARG A 108 10.14 3.74 -4.65
C ARG A 108 11.43 3.93 -3.88
N PHE A 109 11.34 4.67 -2.78
CA PHE A 109 12.25 4.61 -1.66
C PHE A 109 11.48 4.27 -0.39
N MET A 110 11.99 3.34 0.41
CA MET A 110 11.38 2.97 1.69
C MET A 110 12.46 2.65 2.73
N LEU A 111 12.24 3.12 3.96
CA LEU A 111 13.07 2.82 5.12
C LEU A 111 12.20 2.49 6.33
N ALA A 112 12.48 1.38 6.99
CA ALA A 112 11.73 0.88 8.13
C ALA A 112 12.66 0.54 9.31
N PRO A 113 12.91 1.49 10.23
CA PRO A 113 13.62 1.23 11.47
C PRO A 113 12.70 0.58 12.53
N SER A 114 13.25 -0.31 13.33
CA SER A 114 12.59 -0.88 14.50
C SER A 114 13.59 -1.19 15.62
N PHE A 115 13.10 -1.11 16.85
CA PHE A 115 13.89 -1.30 18.05
C PHE A 115 13.05 -2.00 19.11
N THR A 116 13.61 -3.02 19.75
CA THR A 116 12.97 -3.73 20.85
C THR A 116 13.80 -3.56 22.11
N TRP A 117 13.13 -3.21 23.19
CA TRP A 117 13.67 -3.18 24.53
C TRP A 117 13.01 -4.26 25.38
N ASN A 118 13.83 -5.16 25.91
CA ASN A 118 13.44 -6.22 26.83
C ASN A 118 14.00 -5.92 28.23
N PRO A 119 13.34 -5.09 29.06
CA PRO A 119 13.84 -4.76 30.39
C PRO A 119 14.08 -5.97 31.29
N ASN A 120 13.31 -7.04 31.09
CA ASN A 120 13.40 -8.33 31.77
C ASN A 120 12.69 -9.41 30.95
N GLU A 121 12.70 -10.65 31.43
CA GLU A 121 12.07 -11.80 30.75
C GLU A 121 10.54 -11.66 30.61
N GLN A 122 9.88 -10.92 31.51
CA GLN A 122 8.43 -10.73 31.49
C GLN A 122 7.97 -9.58 30.60
N THR A 123 8.86 -8.70 30.14
CA THR A 123 8.48 -7.41 29.53
C THR A 123 9.22 -7.17 28.23
N SER A 124 8.47 -6.86 27.17
CA SER A 124 9.00 -6.47 25.87
C SER A 124 8.26 -5.25 25.35
N LEU A 125 9.01 -4.25 24.89
CA LEU A 125 8.49 -3.05 24.24
C LEU A 125 9.21 -2.85 22.91
N THR A 126 8.47 -2.93 21.80
CA THR A 126 9.00 -2.71 20.46
C THR A 126 8.45 -1.42 19.89
N PHE A 127 9.33 -0.57 19.37
CA PHE A 127 8.98 0.60 18.56
C PHE A 127 9.32 0.31 17.09
N TYR A 128 8.47 0.78 16.19
CA TYR A 128 8.71 0.65 14.76
C TYR A 128 8.24 1.89 14.01
N GLY A 129 8.94 2.18 12.92
CA GLY A 129 8.57 3.22 11.97
C GLY A 129 8.73 2.71 10.54
N GLN A 130 8.04 3.37 9.62
CA GLN A 130 8.22 3.19 8.19
C GLN A 130 8.00 4.53 7.51
N TYR A 131 8.96 4.94 6.69
CA TYR A 131 8.79 6.01 5.72
C TYR A 131 8.89 5.40 4.32
N GLN A 132 7.94 5.72 3.46
CA GLN A 132 7.93 5.29 2.07
C GLN A 132 7.53 6.45 1.18
N LYS A 133 8.29 6.64 0.11
CA LYS A 133 8.01 7.60 -0.95
C LYS A 133 7.91 6.85 -2.28
N ASP A 134 6.80 7.03 -2.95
CA ASP A 134 6.55 6.56 -4.30
C ASP A 134 6.42 7.78 -5.21
N ASN A 135 7.16 7.83 -6.32
CA ASN A 135 7.02 8.83 -7.38
C ASN A 135 6.78 8.07 -8.68
N ASP A 136 5.53 7.98 -9.10
CA ASP A 136 5.14 7.15 -10.23
C ASP A 136 4.64 8.03 -11.38
N VAL A 137 4.83 7.57 -12.62
CA VAL A 137 3.99 7.99 -13.74
C VAL A 137 2.89 6.93 -13.82
N PRO A 138 1.67 7.23 -13.33
CA PRO A 138 0.67 6.22 -13.12
C PRO A 138 0.31 5.56 -14.44
N GLU A 139 0.16 4.23 -14.38
CA GLU A 139 -0.44 3.47 -15.46
C GLU A 139 -1.83 4.06 -15.72
N ALA A 140 -2.05 4.48 -16.96
CA ALA A 140 -3.34 5.02 -17.34
C ALA A 140 -4.41 3.95 -17.08
N GLN A 141 -5.60 4.41 -16.67
CA GLN A 141 -6.76 3.57 -16.44
C GLN A 141 -6.96 2.56 -17.59
N GLY A 142 -7.48 1.36 -17.29
CA GLY A 142 -7.54 0.25 -18.25
C GLY A 142 -8.10 0.61 -19.63
N LEU A 143 -7.63 -0.08 -20.67
CA LEU A 143 -8.08 0.13 -22.05
C LEU A 143 -9.56 -0.28 -22.24
N PRO A 144 -10.30 0.36 -23.17
CA PRO A 144 -11.71 0.05 -23.39
C PRO A 144 -11.93 -1.36 -23.94
N ALA A 145 -13.12 -1.92 -23.66
CA ALA A 145 -13.47 -3.27 -24.13
C ALA A 145 -13.47 -3.39 -25.67
N TYR A 146 -13.92 -2.35 -26.38
CA TYR A 146 -13.79 -2.27 -27.83
C TYR A 146 -12.35 -1.93 -28.20
N GLY A 147 -11.70 -2.85 -28.92
CA GLY A 147 -10.28 -2.77 -29.28
C GLY A 147 -9.40 -3.69 -28.41
N THR A 148 -9.96 -4.30 -27.35
CA THR A 148 -9.26 -5.27 -26.50
C THR A 148 -9.98 -6.63 -26.46
N VAL A 149 -11.23 -6.64 -26.00
CA VAL A 149 -12.11 -7.80 -25.91
C VAL A 149 -12.96 -7.92 -27.17
N PHE A 150 -13.65 -6.84 -27.53
CA PHE A 150 -14.48 -6.76 -28.74
C PHE A 150 -13.68 -6.21 -29.90
N SER A 151 -13.92 -6.75 -31.09
CA SER A 151 -13.25 -6.29 -32.31
C SER A 151 -13.75 -4.91 -32.72
N THR A 152 -12.88 -4.13 -33.34
CA THR A 152 -13.22 -2.87 -34.00
C THR A 152 -12.68 -2.87 -35.43
N PRO A 153 -13.18 -1.99 -36.32
CA PRO A 153 -12.61 -1.79 -37.65
C PRO A 153 -11.13 -1.33 -37.62
N ASN A 154 -10.65 -0.81 -36.48
CA ASN A 154 -9.29 -0.31 -36.30
C ASN A 154 -8.30 -1.39 -35.82
N GLY A 155 -8.77 -2.62 -35.56
CA GLY A 155 -7.95 -3.73 -35.07
C GLY A 155 -7.90 -3.80 -33.54
N ARG A 156 -6.75 -4.18 -32.98
CA ARG A 156 -6.53 -4.24 -31.53
C ARG A 156 -5.68 -3.07 -31.05
N ILE A 157 -6.06 -2.49 -29.93
CA ILE A 157 -5.24 -1.52 -29.20
C ILE A 157 -4.02 -2.27 -28.63
N LYS A 158 -2.82 -1.69 -28.76
CA LYS A 158 -1.61 -2.31 -28.23
C LYS A 158 -1.63 -2.31 -26.71
N ARG A 159 -1.06 -3.34 -26.09
CA ARG A 159 -0.94 -3.42 -24.61
C ARG A 159 -0.08 -2.30 -24.04
N SER A 160 0.93 -1.85 -24.79
CA SER A 160 1.80 -0.75 -24.38
C SER A 160 1.17 0.63 -24.53
N THR A 161 -0.02 0.75 -25.17
CA THR A 161 -0.64 2.05 -25.45
C THR A 161 -0.84 2.86 -24.18
N PHE A 162 -0.15 3.99 -24.08
CA PHE A 162 -0.37 4.97 -23.03
C PHE A 162 -1.43 5.98 -23.43
N ILE A 163 -2.51 6.05 -22.66
CA ILE A 163 -3.65 6.96 -22.91
C ILE A 163 -3.64 8.21 -22.01
N GLY A 164 -2.56 8.38 -21.24
CA GLY A 164 -2.29 9.61 -20.49
C GLY A 164 -1.61 10.67 -21.36
N GLU A 165 -0.88 11.58 -20.72
CA GLU A 165 -0.12 12.65 -21.33
C GLU A 165 1.31 12.66 -20.75
N PRO A 166 2.33 12.26 -21.54
CA PRO A 166 3.71 12.23 -21.09
C PRO A 166 4.17 13.59 -20.56
N GLY A 167 4.80 13.59 -19.38
CA GLY A 167 5.25 14.82 -18.71
C GLY A 167 4.18 15.56 -17.90
N LEU A 168 2.90 15.17 -18.00
CA LEU A 168 1.83 15.67 -17.13
C LEU A 168 1.41 14.63 -16.08
N ASN A 169 1.38 13.34 -16.46
CA ASN A 169 1.00 12.27 -15.54
C ASN A 169 1.99 12.16 -14.38
N SER A 170 1.48 12.24 -13.14
CA SER A 170 2.22 11.94 -11.93
C SER A 170 1.32 11.34 -10.86
N TYR A 171 1.89 10.45 -10.06
CA TYR A 171 1.29 9.99 -8.81
C TYR A 171 2.37 9.92 -7.75
N ASP A 172 2.42 10.95 -6.93
CA ASP A 172 3.37 11.05 -5.84
C ASP A 172 2.68 10.68 -4.54
N ARG A 173 3.35 9.86 -3.72
CA ARG A 173 2.81 9.37 -2.45
C ARG A 173 3.89 9.32 -1.38
N ASP A 174 3.65 10.03 -0.29
CA ASP A 174 4.45 10.00 0.93
C ASP A 174 3.67 9.30 2.06
N GLN A 175 4.28 8.27 2.64
CA GLN A 175 3.70 7.43 3.68
C GLN A 175 4.59 7.43 4.92
N PHE A 176 3.98 7.68 6.07
CA PHE A 176 4.64 7.56 7.36
C PHE A 176 3.81 6.71 8.31
N VAL A 177 4.42 5.67 8.86
CA VAL A 177 3.84 4.81 9.89
C VAL A 177 4.75 4.86 11.10
N PHE A 178 4.15 4.98 12.28
CA PHE A 178 4.83 4.83 13.55
C PHE A 178 3.96 4.05 14.52
N GLY A 179 4.55 3.18 15.32
CA GLY A 179 3.81 2.45 16.32
C GLY A 179 4.70 1.81 17.37
N TYR A 180 4.03 1.19 18.32
CA TYR A 180 4.68 0.33 19.30
C TYR A 180 3.84 -0.91 19.62
N GLU A 181 4.54 -1.93 20.11
CA GLU A 181 3.99 -3.20 20.58
C GLU A 181 4.55 -3.44 21.98
N PHE A 182 3.67 -3.50 22.97
CA PHE A 182 3.99 -3.77 24.36
C PHE A 182 3.43 -5.13 24.76
N SER A 183 4.24 -5.93 25.47
CA SER A 183 3.82 -7.18 26.08
C SER A 183 4.41 -7.26 27.49
N HIS A 184 3.57 -7.60 28.47
CA HIS A 184 4.00 -7.78 29.84
C HIS A 184 3.26 -8.95 30.50
N GLU A 185 4.02 -9.88 31.07
CA GLU A 185 3.49 -10.94 31.92
C GLU A 185 3.26 -10.40 33.33
N LEU A 186 1.98 -10.19 33.67
CA LEU A 186 1.58 -9.65 34.96
C LEU A 186 1.79 -10.68 36.08
N ASN A 187 1.63 -11.96 35.74
CA ASN A 187 1.87 -13.15 36.59
C ASN A 187 1.76 -14.42 35.73
N ASP A 188 1.85 -15.59 36.36
CA ASP A 188 1.77 -16.92 35.72
C ASP A 188 0.47 -17.18 34.92
N VAL A 189 -0.59 -16.40 35.17
CA VAL A 189 -1.89 -16.54 34.50
C VAL A 189 -2.08 -15.48 33.42
N TRP A 190 -1.76 -14.23 33.72
CA TRP A 190 -2.16 -13.07 32.93
C TRP A 190 -1.01 -12.46 32.15
N THR A 191 -1.21 -12.31 30.83
CA THR A 191 -0.37 -11.49 29.96
C THR A 191 -1.18 -10.32 29.42
N PHE A 192 -0.66 -9.11 29.53
CA PHE A 192 -1.21 -7.92 28.90
C PHE A 192 -0.42 -7.56 27.65
N LYS A 193 -1.14 -7.20 26.58
CA LYS A 193 -0.58 -6.72 25.32
C LYS A 193 -1.27 -5.43 24.91
N GLN A 194 -0.49 -4.49 24.41
CA GLN A 194 -1.00 -3.26 23.81
C GLN A 194 -0.25 -2.96 22.52
N ASN A 195 -1.00 -2.82 21.42
CA ASN A 195 -0.45 -2.46 20.13
C ASN A 195 -1.05 -1.13 19.70
N THR A 196 -0.20 -0.19 19.30
CA THR A 196 -0.62 1.13 18.84
C THR A 196 0.04 1.45 17.51
N ARG A 197 -0.72 2.05 16.59
CA ARG A 197 -0.20 2.53 15.31
C ARG A 197 -0.84 3.83 14.92
N TYR A 198 0.00 4.76 14.49
CA TYR A 198 -0.38 5.93 13.73
C TYR A 198 0.11 5.78 12.29
N ALA A 199 -0.74 6.09 11.32
CA ALA A 199 -0.40 6.13 9.91
C ALA A 199 -0.82 7.48 9.32
N TYR A 200 0.08 8.03 8.52
CA TYR A 200 -0.11 9.23 7.72
C TYR A 200 0.19 8.89 6.27
N LEU A 201 -0.64 9.38 5.38
CA LEU A 201 -0.48 9.26 3.94
C LEU A 201 -0.82 10.62 3.34
N ASP A 202 0.03 11.09 2.46
CA ASP A 202 -0.23 12.23 1.58
C ASP A 202 0.04 11.78 0.15
N ASP A 203 -0.93 11.97 -0.72
CA ASP A 203 -0.76 11.67 -2.13
C ASP A 203 -1.33 12.78 -3.03
N GLN A 204 -0.76 12.86 -4.23
CA GLN A 204 -1.24 13.72 -5.29
C GLN A 204 -1.18 12.98 -6.63
N TYR A 205 -2.33 12.88 -7.29
CA TYR A 205 -2.53 12.26 -8.59
C TYR A 205 -2.90 13.32 -9.62
N VAL A 206 -2.05 13.50 -10.61
CA VAL A 206 -2.29 14.41 -11.74
C VAL A 206 -2.24 13.60 -13.02
N ALA A 207 -3.32 13.63 -13.81
CA ALA A 207 -3.35 12.96 -15.11
C ALA A 207 -4.52 13.46 -15.96
N PRO A 208 -4.48 13.31 -17.28
CA PRO A 208 -5.68 13.13 -18.06
C PRO A 208 -6.23 11.73 -17.79
N LEU A 209 -7.47 11.65 -17.31
CA LEU A 209 -8.23 10.42 -17.30
C LEU A 209 -8.95 10.27 -18.62
N HIS A 210 -9.05 9.05 -19.15
CA HIS A 210 -9.87 8.83 -20.32
C HIS A 210 -11.34 8.98 -19.94
N GLY A 211 -12.10 9.70 -20.76
CA GLY A 211 -13.54 9.71 -20.68
C GLY A 211 -14.08 8.35 -21.11
N TYR A 212 -15.11 7.87 -20.41
CA TYR A 212 -15.82 6.62 -20.72
C TYR A 212 -16.60 6.67 -22.06
N ARG A 213 -16.26 7.57 -22.97
CA ARG A 213 -16.99 7.84 -24.19
C ARG A 213 -16.06 7.95 -25.39
N PHE A 214 -16.33 7.11 -26.38
CA PHE A 214 -15.79 7.28 -27.73
C PHE A 214 -16.42 8.49 -28.40
N VAL A 215 -15.65 9.16 -29.24
CA VAL A 215 -16.11 10.27 -30.07
C VAL A 215 -15.97 9.95 -31.55
N PRO A 216 -16.79 10.56 -32.42
CA PRO A 216 -16.63 10.44 -33.85
C PRO A 216 -15.22 10.81 -34.28
N ASN A 217 -14.67 10.05 -35.22
CA ASN A 217 -13.38 10.31 -35.82
C ASN A 217 -13.37 11.72 -36.44
N PRO A 218 -12.49 12.65 -35.99
CA PRO A 218 -12.49 14.03 -36.46
C PRO A 218 -12.17 14.16 -37.95
N ASN A 219 -11.55 13.15 -38.56
CA ASN A 219 -11.20 13.15 -39.98
C ASN A 219 -12.31 12.61 -40.88
N THR A 220 -13.19 11.73 -40.37
CA THR A 220 -14.19 11.02 -41.20
C THR A 220 -15.63 11.19 -40.72
N GLY A 221 -15.85 11.69 -39.50
CA GLY A 221 -17.15 11.79 -38.84
C GLY A 221 -17.74 10.45 -38.38
N ALA A 222 -17.06 9.32 -38.60
CA ALA A 222 -17.55 8.00 -38.23
C ALA A 222 -17.32 7.69 -36.74
N ASP A 223 -18.29 7.04 -36.09
CA ASP A 223 -18.09 6.45 -34.76
C ASP A 223 -17.41 5.07 -34.90
N ASP A 224 -16.12 5.10 -35.22
CA ASP A 224 -15.27 3.92 -35.46
C ASP A 224 -14.56 3.39 -34.19
N ARG A 225 -14.90 3.96 -33.03
CA ARG A 225 -14.31 3.62 -31.71
C ARG A 225 -12.79 3.83 -31.67
N ARG A 226 -12.24 4.75 -32.46
CA ARG A 226 -10.80 5.09 -32.50
C ARG A 226 -10.40 6.13 -31.46
N TYR A 227 -11.23 7.15 -31.30
CA TYR A 227 -10.94 8.31 -30.47
C TYR A 227 -11.75 8.27 -29.18
N ALA A 228 -11.10 8.57 -28.07
CA ALA A 228 -11.74 8.73 -26.76
C ALA A 228 -11.45 10.14 -26.23
N THR A 229 -12.39 10.69 -25.47
CA THR A 229 -12.14 11.93 -24.73
C THR A 229 -11.15 11.71 -23.60
N ARG A 230 -10.48 12.76 -23.16
CA ARG A 230 -9.71 12.80 -21.91
C ARG A 230 -10.15 14.03 -21.11
N TYR A 231 -10.14 13.93 -19.78
CA TYR A 231 -10.33 15.09 -18.91
C TYR A 231 -9.22 15.12 -17.87
N GLY A 232 -8.66 16.31 -17.65
CA GLY A 232 -7.63 16.52 -16.65
C GLY A 232 -8.19 16.39 -15.24
N VAL A 233 -7.42 15.76 -14.36
CA VAL A 233 -7.65 15.73 -12.93
C VAL A 233 -6.39 16.12 -12.18
N ASP A 234 -6.59 16.76 -11.03
CA ASP A 234 -5.57 16.99 -10.01
C ASP A 234 -6.21 16.70 -8.67
N TRP A 235 -5.88 15.54 -8.13
CA TRP A 235 -6.48 14.99 -6.93
C TRP A 235 -5.41 14.87 -5.85
N SER A 236 -5.65 15.53 -4.72
CA SER A 236 -4.79 15.42 -3.55
C SER A 236 -5.55 14.84 -2.38
N GLN A 237 -4.90 13.93 -1.65
CA GLN A 237 -5.49 13.31 -0.48
C GLN A 237 -4.50 13.24 0.69
N THR A 238 -4.98 13.64 1.87
CA THR A 238 -4.27 13.43 3.13
C THR A 238 -5.10 12.56 4.06
N ASN A 239 -4.56 11.40 4.43
CA ASN A 239 -5.21 10.44 5.32
C ASN A 239 -4.42 10.26 6.61
N LYS A 240 -5.15 10.16 7.73
CA LYS A 240 -4.61 9.88 9.06
C LYS A 240 -5.40 8.75 9.68
N ALA A 241 -4.72 7.71 10.13
CA ALA A 241 -5.31 6.64 10.92
C ALA A 241 -4.57 6.51 12.25
N PHE A 242 -5.33 6.35 13.33
CA PHE A 242 -4.84 5.98 14.63
C PHE A 242 -5.59 4.73 15.09
N GLY A 243 -4.85 3.71 15.49
CA GLY A 243 -5.41 2.49 16.05
C GLY A 243 -4.68 2.11 17.33
N MET A 244 -5.43 1.62 18.30
CA MET A 244 -4.93 1.07 19.56
C MET A 244 -5.72 -0.19 19.90
N ASP A 245 -5.02 -1.27 20.22
CA ASP A 245 -5.59 -2.57 20.57
C ASP A 245 -5.02 -3.01 21.91
N ASN A 246 -5.89 -3.21 22.90
CA ASN A 246 -5.53 -3.62 24.26
C ASN A 246 -6.10 -5.00 24.51
N MET A 247 -5.27 -5.92 24.99
CA MET A 247 -5.63 -7.32 25.11
C MET A 247 -5.05 -7.92 26.39
N ALA A 248 -5.90 -8.55 27.18
CA ALA A 248 -5.52 -9.36 28.33
C ALA A 248 -5.82 -10.82 28.02
N GLN A 249 -4.80 -11.67 28.12
CA GLN A 249 -4.90 -13.11 27.94
C GLN A 249 -4.70 -13.80 29.28
N ALA A 250 -5.63 -14.69 29.66
CA ALA A 250 -5.50 -15.55 30.82
C ALA A 250 -5.32 -17.01 30.40
N LYS A 251 -4.26 -17.65 30.89
CA LYS A 251 -4.05 -19.10 30.77
C LYS A 251 -4.19 -19.74 32.14
N PHE A 252 -5.18 -20.60 32.33
CA PHE A 252 -5.46 -21.23 33.63
C PHE A 252 -6.05 -22.63 33.47
N LYS A 253 -6.05 -23.40 34.56
CA LYS A 253 -6.62 -24.76 34.59
C LYS A 253 -7.84 -24.83 35.49
N THR A 254 -8.83 -25.63 35.12
CA THR A 254 -9.89 -26.08 36.03
C THR A 254 -9.92 -27.61 36.04
N GLY A 255 -9.26 -28.22 37.04
CA GLY A 255 -9.05 -29.67 37.06
C GLY A 255 -8.19 -30.11 35.87
N ALA A 256 -8.74 -31.00 35.03
CA ALA A 256 -8.06 -31.52 33.84
C ALA A 256 -8.19 -30.64 32.58
N ILE A 257 -8.92 -29.51 32.65
CA ILE A 257 -9.21 -28.66 31.50
C ILE A 257 -8.29 -27.44 31.50
N ASP A 258 -7.61 -27.22 30.38
CA ASP A 258 -6.80 -26.04 30.10
C ASP A 258 -7.66 -24.96 29.40
N HIS A 259 -7.61 -23.73 29.91
CA HIS A 259 -8.34 -22.59 29.37
C HIS A 259 -7.37 -21.53 28.83
N THR A 260 -7.74 -20.93 27.71
CA THR A 260 -7.17 -19.66 27.25
C THR A 260 -8.31 -18.68 27.03
N ALA A 261 -8.44 -17.70 27.92
CA ALA A 261 -9.43 -16.64 27.80
C ALA A 261 -8.77 -15.37 27.26
N LEU A 262 -9.49 -14.66 26.38
CA LEU A 262 -9.05 -13.39 25.81
C LEU A 262 -10.11 -12.33 26.05
N ILE A 263 -9.69 -11.18 26.55
CA ILE A 263 -10.54 -10.00 26.70
C ILE A 263 -9.78 -8.82 26.10
N GLY A 264 -10.44 -8.03 25.27
CA GLY A 264 -9.79 -6.90 24.62
C GLY A 264 -10.73 -5.74 24.32
N ILE A 265 -10.12 -4.57 24.16
CA ILE A 265 -10.77 -3.33 23.74
C ILE A 265 -9.88 -2.68 22.69
N ASP A 266 -10.43 -2.50 21.50
CA ASP A 266 -9.79 -1.75 20.42
C ASP A 266 -10.45 -0.39 20.21
N TYR A 267 -9.64 0.55 19.71
CA TYR A 267 -10.06 1.87 19.27
C TYR A 267 -9.42 2.17 17.93
N TYR A 268 -10.22 2.63 16.98
CA TYR A 268 -9.76 3.03 15.67
C TYR A 268 -10.40 4.37 15.27
N HIS A 269 -9.57 5.30 14.81
CA HIS A 269 -10.00 6.57 14.28
C HIS A 269 -9.32 6.86 12.94
N PHE A 270 -10.13 7.18 11.94
CA PHE A 270 -9.68 7.52 10.60
C PHE A 270 -10.22 8.89 10.18
N LYS A 271 -9.34 9.71 9.63
CA LYS A 271 -9.67 11.01 9.05
C LYS A 271 -9.05 11.11 7.66
N SER A 272 -9.90 11.41 6.69
CA SER A 272 -9.50 11.69 5.30
C SER A 272 -9.81 13.14 4.96
N LYS A 273 -8.91 13.79 4.23
CA LYS A 273 -9.16 15.03 3.51
C LYS A 273 -8.85 14.77 2.05
N PHE A 274 -9.84 14.99 1.20
CA PHE A 274 -9.70 14.84 -0.24
C PHE A 274 -10.02 16.18 -0.90
N PHE A 275 -9.14 16.62 -1.79
CA PHE A 275 -9.34 17.78 -2.64
C PHE A 275 -9.18 17.34 -4.09
N GLY A 276 -10.28 17.35 -4.83
CA GLY A 276 -10.30 16.91 -6.22
C GLY A 276 -10.63 18.06 -7.15
N LEU A 277 -9.70 18.43 -8.01
CA LEU A 277 -9.94 19.27 -9.17
C LEU A 277 -10.24 18.39 -10.38
N TYR A 278 -11.22 18.84 -11.14
CA TYR A 278 -11.57 18.29 -12.44
C TYR A 278 -11.50 19.42 -13.44
N SER A 279 -11.06 19.14 -14.65
CA SER A 279 -11.24 20.07 -15.76
C SER A 279 -12.72 20.48 -15.83
N ASN A 280 -12.97 21.80 -15.78
CA ASN A 280 -14.31 22.39 -15.87
C ASN A 280 -14.75 22.63 -17.32
N GLN A 281 -13.90 22.30 -18.29
CA GLN A 281 -14.22 22.35 -19.71
C GLN A 281 -14.70 20.98 -20.16
N GLU A 282 -15.68 20.95 -21.08
CA GLU A 282 -15.99 19.76 -21.87
C GLU A 282 -14.66 19.15 -22.36
N PRO A 283 -14.47 17.82 -22.28
CA PRO A 283 -13.20 17.22 -22.63
C PRO A 283 -12.94 17.40 -24.14
N THR A 284 -12.25 18.48 -24.47
CA THR A 284 -11.88 18.86 -25.83
C THR A 284 -10.64 18.12 -26.30
N THR A 285 -9.83 17.60 -25.37
CA THR A 285 -8.69 16.75 -25.71
C THR A 285 -9.19 15.34 -25.97
N ILE A 286 -8.95 14.87 -27.19
CA ILE A 286 -9.26 13.51 -27.62
C ILE A 286 -7.93 12.79 -27.88
N ILE A 287 -7.92 11.48 -27.68
CA ILE A 287 -6.74 10.65 -27.95
C ILE A 287 -7.10 9.56 -28.93
N ASP A 288 -6.23 9.37 -29.93
CA ASP A 288 -6.28 8.22 -30.82
C ASP A 288 -5.74 7.00 -30.08
N LEU A 289 -6.59 6.02 -29.79
CA LEU A 289 -6.22 4.84 -29.01
C LEU A 289 -5.28 3.88 -29.76
N TYR A 290 -5.18 3.98 -31.09
CA TYR A 290 -4.42 3.06 -31.93
C TYR A 290 -3.09 3.67 -32.36
N LYS A 291 -3.03 5.01 -32.46
CA LYS A 291 -1.82 5.79 -32.71
C LYS A 291 -1.85 7.10 -31.90
N PRO A 292 -1.60 7.04 -30.58
CA PRO A 292 -1.63 8.23 -29.73
C PRO A 292 -0.69 9.32 -30.25
N VAL A 293 -1.17 10.57 -30.18
CA VAL A 293 -0.37 11.78 -30.38
C VAL A 293 -0.50 12.59 -29.11
N TYR A 294 0.63 12.97 -28.54
CA TYR A 294 0.77 13.66 -27.26
C TYR A 294 1.12 15.15 -27.47
N GLY A 295 0.98 15.96 -26.42
CA GLY A 295 1.28 17.39 -26.39
C GLY A 295 0.07 18.29 -26.68
N SER A 296 -1.15 17.81 -26.45
CA SER A 296 -2.42 18.50 -26.71
C SER A 296 -3.14 18.95 -25.46
#